data_AF-A0A940LUI5-F1
#
_entry.id   AF-A0A940LUI5-F1
#
_cell.length_a   1.000
_cell.length_b   1.000
_cell.length_c   1.000
_cell.angle_alpha   90.00
_cell.angle_beta   90.00
_cell.angle_gamma   90.00
#
_symmetry.space_group_name_H-M   'P 1'
#
loop_
_entity.id
_entity.type
_entity.pdbx_description
1 polymer ?
#
loop_
_entity_poly.entity_id
_entity_poly.type
_entity_poly.pdbx_seq_one_letter_code
_entity_poly.pdbx_strand_id
1 'polypeptide(L)'
;MLTKGTPITLIVSKEVNSSTHKEGDTFPLAVRDDVKIGDTIVIPRGTPALGEITWRTGKGAFGKSGKMEFSRRYIDLNGEHIPVTGDYRQEGEGNTVATGVGIIAVGVFAGFITGKRARVPMGRELMSQLAQPVPFTADGHLSSSFDSKSAEAAAAANTAIGQCRAKAEALTKGKRESALKECYKKRME
;
A
#
# COMPACT_ATOMS: atom_id res chain seq x y z
N MET A 1 0.63 0.43 26.03
CA MET A 1 1.53 0.45 24.84
C MET A 1 1.02 -0.56 23.82
N LEU A 2 0.98 -0.20 22.54
CA LEU A 2 0.78 -1.17 21.45
C LEU A 2 2.14 -1.77 21.05
N THR A 3 2.19 -3.07 20.81
CA THR A 3 3.42 -3.76 20.45
C THR A 3 3.64 -3.74 18.94
N LYS A 4 4.91 -3.82 18.53
CA LYS A 4 5.27 -4.08 17.13
C LYS A 4 4.55 -5.34 16.65
N GLY A 5 4.04 -5.31 15.41
CA GLY A 5 3.32 -6.43 14.82
C GLY A 5 1.83 -6.49 15.15
N THR A 6 1.32 -5.56 15.98
CA THR A 6 -0.13 -5.49 16.26
C THR A 6 -0.88 -5.32 14.94
N PRO A 7 -1.83 -6.21 14.61
CA PRO A 7 -2.56 -6.16 13.35
C PRO A 7 -3.54 -4.97 13.38
N ILE A 8 -3.55 -4.20 12.30
CA ILE A 8 -4.47 -3.09 12.08
C ILE A 8 -5.07 -3.23 10.69
N THR A 9 -6.39 -3.31 10.61
CA THR A 9 -7.12 -3.35 9.35
C THR A 9 -7.26 -1.93 8.82
N LEU A 10 -6.70 -1.68 7.64
CA LEU A 10 -6.92 -0.44 6.90
C LEU A 10 -7.94 -0.67 5.79
N ILE A 11 -8.70 0.37 5.46
CA ILE A 11 -9.66 0.39 4.36
C ILE A 11 -9.20 1.40 3.31
N VAL A 12 -9.35 1.05 2.04
CA VAL A 12 -9.08 1.96 0.93
C VAL A 12 -10.17 3.03 0.87
N SER A 13 -9.79 4.28 1.11
CA SER A 13 -10.71 5.42 1.14
C SER A 13 -11.03 5.95 -0.26
N LYS A 14 -10.11 5.77 -1.22
CA LYS A 14 -10.29 6.16 -2.62
C LYS A 14 -9.76 5.07 -3.53
N GLU A 15 -10.52 4.78 -4.59
CA GLU A 15 -10.12 3.81 -5.58
C GLU A 15 -8.77 4.12 -6.22
N VAL A 16 -7.96 3.06 -6.40
CA VAL A 16 -6.67 3.10 -7.07
C VAL A 16 -6.71 2.23 -8.32
N ASN A 17 -6.19 2.74 -9.44
CA ASN A 17 -6.23 2.05 -10.73
C ASN A 17 -4.89 2.13 -11.45
N SER A 18 -4.41 1.01 -11.98
CA SER A 18 -3.09 0.93 -12.62
C SER A 18 -2.96 1.75 -13.91
N SER A 19 -4.06 2.28 -14.47
CA SER A 19 -4.00 3.19 -15.62
C SER A 19 -3.86 4.66 -15.28
N THR A 20 -4.39 5.09 -14.14
CA THR A 20 -4.40 6.50 -13.73
C THR A 20 -3.33 6.81 -12.69
N HIS A 21 -2.90 5.81 -11.93
CA HIS A 21 -1.88 5.94 -10.90
C HIS A 21 -0.56 5.31 -11.34
N LYS A 22 0.54 5.85 -10.85
CA LYS A 22 1.92 5.48 -11.13
C LYS A 22 2.64 4.97 -9.88
N GLU A 23 3.76 4.31 -10.11
CA GLU A 23 4.69 3.93 -9.05
C GLU A 23 5.20 5.18 -8.31
N GLY A 24 5.17 5.14 -6.98
CA GLY A 24 5.45 6.27 -6.09
C GLY A 24 4.23 7.14 -5.76
N ASP A 25 3.08 6.93 -6.41
CA ASP A 25 1.86 7.65 -6.04
C ASP A 25 1.36 7.17 -4.68
N THR A 26 0.88 8.11 -3.88
CA THR A 26 0.26 7.81 -2.59
C THR A 26 -1.26 7.81 -2.72
N PHE A 27 -1.92 7.04 -1.87
CA PHE A 27 -3.38 6.94 -1.86
C PHE A 27 -3.91 6.90 -0.42
N PRO A 28 -5.09 7.52 -0.17
CA PRO A 28 -5.64 7.61 1.16
C PRO A 28 -6.24 6.28 1.61
N LEU A 29 -5.93 5.93 2.85
CA LEU A 29 -6.46 4.82 3.61
C LEU A 29 -7.15 5.37 4.86
N ALA A 30 -7.92 4.53 5.54
CA ALA A 30 -8.44 4.82 6.87
C ALA A 30 -8.41 3.58 7.75
N VAL A 31 -8.34 3.74 9.06
CA VAL A 31 -8.46 2.62 10.01
C VAL A 31 -9.88 2.07 9.97
N ARG A 32 -10.04 0.75 9.82
CA ARG A 32 -11.36 0.13 9.70
C ARG A 32 -12.06 -0.04 11.04
N ASP A 33 -11.32 -0.43 12.08
CA ASP A 33 -11.84 -0.80 13.40
C ASP A 33 -11.07 -0.08 14.50
N ASP A 34 -11.75 0.22 15.61
CA ASP A 34 -11.10 0.84 16.76
C ASP A 34 -9.98 -0.06 17.30
N VAL A 35 -8.77 0.48 17.40
CA VAL A 35 -7.66 -0.19 18.08
C VAL A 35 -7.69 0.20 19.54
N LYS A 36 -7.70 -0.80 20.42
CA LYS A 36 -7.85 -0.61 21.87
C LYS A 36 -6.67 -1.19 22.66
N ILE A 37 -6.44 -0.62 23.84
CA ILE A 37 -5.61 -1.21 24.89
C ILE A 37 -6.50 -1.40 26.10
N GLY A 38 -6.85 -2.66 26.42
CA GLY A 38 -7.94 -2.92 27.35
C GLY A 38 -9.25 -2.36 26.80
N ASP A 39 -9.92 -1.50 27.57
CA ASP A 39 -11.18 -0.86 27.19
C ASP A 39 -11.00 0.52 26.52
N THR A 40 -9.78 1.07 26.54
CA THR A 40 -9.48 2.40 26.01
C THR A 40 -9.19 2.35 24.52
N ILE A 41 -9.91 3.15 23.72
CA ILE A 41 -9.63 3.35 22.29
C ILE A 41 -8.41 4.25 22.15
N VAL A 42 -7.37 3.73 21.48
CA VAL A 42 -6.11 4.44 21.24
C VAL A 42 -5.95 4.92 19.81
N ILE A 43 -6.53 4.19 18.85
CA ILE A 43 -6.62 4.62 17.44
C ILE A 43 -8.08 4.44 17.01
N PRO A 44 -8.84 5.53 16.87
CA PRO A 44 -10.23 5.45 16.45
C PRO A 44 -10.39 4.90 15.04
N ARG A 45 -11.51 4.23 14.79
CA ARG A 45 -11.98 3.94 13.44
C ARG A 45 -12.11 5.22 12.62
N GLY A 46 -11.74 5.14 11.35
CA GLY A 46 -11.76 6.26 10.42
C GLY A 46 -10.51 7.14 10.49
N THR A 47 -9.58 6.88 11.42
CA THR A 47 -8.29 7.59 11.48
C THR A 47 -7.60 7.53 10.13
N PRO A 48 -7.20 8.66 9.52
CA PRO A 48 -6.56 8.68 8.22
C PRO A 48 -5.26 7.88 8.21
N ALA A 49 -4.96 7.26 7.06
CA ALA A 49 -3.71 6.55 6.84
C ALA A 49 -3.26 6.75 5.39
N LEU A 50 -1.99 6.45 5.12
CA LEU A 50 -1.41 6.63 3.79
C LEU A 50 -0.81 5.32 3.26
N GLY A 51 -1.20 4.97 2.03
CA GLY A 51 -0.57 3.92 1.24
C GLY A 51 0.29 4.51 0.11
N GLU A 52 1.22 3.72 -0.42
CA GLU A 52 2.05 4.08 -1.56
C GLU A 52 2.09 2.92 -2.56
N ILE A 53 1.94 3.23 -3.84
CA ILE A 53 2.08 2.27 -4.92
C ILE A 53 3.56 2.02 -5.14
N THR A 54 3.99 0.80 -4.86
CA THR A 54 5.40 0.42 -5.01
C THR A 54 5.66 -0.10 -6.41
N TRP A 55 4.68 -0.72 -7.06
CA TRP A 55 4.89 -1.24 -8.40
C TRP A 55 3.57 -1.40 -9.15
N ARG A 56 3.60 -1.28 -10.47
CA ARG A 56 2.44 -1.67 -11.28
C ARG A 56 2.87 -2.14 -12.66
N THR A 57 1.95 -2.84 -13.33
CA THR A 57 1.99 -3.08 -14.77
C THR A 57 0.68 -2.67 -15.42
N GLY A 58 0.79 -2.18 -16.65
CA GLY A 58 -0.36 -1.98 -17.52
C GLY A 58 -0.93 -3.31 -18.00
N LYS A 59 -2.13 -3.25 -18.58
CA LYS A 59 -2.67 -4.39 -19.35
C LYS A 59 -1.81 -4.65 -20.58
N GLY A 60 -1.62 -5.92 -20.93
CA GLY A 60 -0.88 -6.35 -22.11
C GLY A 60 -1.76 -7.04 -23.15
N ALA A 61 -1.18 -7.24 -24.34
CA ALA A 61 -1.70 -8.11 -25.39
C ALA A 61 -1.77 -9.57 -24.92
N PHE A 62 -2.52 -10.40 -25.65
CA PHE A 62 -2.76 -11.81 -25.31
C PHE A 62 -3.42 -12.00 -23.94
N GLY A 63 -4.28 -11.07 -23.52
CA GLY A 63 -5.03 -11.18 -22.27
C GLY A 63 -4.22 -10.96 -20.99
N LYS A 64 -2.98 -10.48 -21.07
CA LYS A 64 -2.15 -10.24 -19.87
C LYS A 64 -2.77 -9.14 -19.00
N SER A 65 -3.22 -9.52 -17.80
CA SER A 65 -3.74 -8.58 -16.82
C SER A 65 -2.65 -7.68 -16.25
N GLY A 66 -3.01 -6.42 -16.01
CA GLY A 66 -2.19 -5.52 -15.22
C GLY A 66 -2.12 -5.98 -13.77
N LYS A 67 -1.02 -5.66 -13.11
CA LYS A 67 -0.76 -5.97 -11.71
C LYS A 67 -0.43 -4.68 -10.98
N MET A 68 -0.65 -4.63 -9.68
CA MET A 68 -0.30 -3.51 -8.83
C MET A 68 0.16 -4.05 -7.49
N GLU A 69 1.24 -3.52 -6.97
CA GLU A 69 1.73 -3.75 -5.63
C GLU A 69 1.80 -2.41 -4.91
N PHE A 70 1.43 -2.43 -3.65
CA PHE A 70 1.46 -1.25 -2.81
C PHE A 70 1.82 -1.64 -1.38
N SER A 71 2.38 -0.67 -0.67
CA SER A 71 2.80 -0.80 0.72
C SER A 71 2.13 0.29 1.56
N ARG A 72 1.82 -0.01 2.82
CA ARG A 72 1.28 1.02 3.74
C ARG A 72 2.43 1.76 4.41
N ARG A 73 2.27 3.06 4.64
CA ARG A 73 3.31 3.91 5.22
C ARG A 73 3.06 4.17 6.70
N TYR A 74 1.98 4.87 7.01
CA TYR A 74 1.66 5.30 8.36
C TYR A 74 0.16 5.56 8.53
N ILE A 75 -0.26 5.59 9.79
CA ILE A 75 -1.55 6.12 10.25
C ILE A 75 -1.28 7.52 10.79
N ASP A 76 -2.08 8.50 10.39
CA ASP A 76 -2.02 9.88 10.88
C ASP A 76 -2.99 10.03 12.05
N LEU A 77 -2.44 10.09 13.25
CA LEU A 77 -3.20 10.29 14.49
C LEU A 77 -2.90 11.68 15.03
N ASN A 78 -3.81 12.62 14.79
CA ASN A 78 -3.71 14.02 15.25
C ASN A 78 -2.42 14.73 14.79
N GLY A 79 -1.93 14.43 13.58
CA GLY A 79 -0.70 15.01 13.03
C GLY A 79 0.58 14.25 13.38
N GLU A 80 0.49 13.20 14.20
CA GLU A 80 1.60 12.27 14.46
C GLU A 80 1.46 11.04 13.56
N HIS A 81 2.58 10.64 12.93
CA HIS A 81 2.63 9.52 12.01
C HIS A 81 3.07 8.24 12.72
N ILE A 82 2.13 7.31 12.85
CA ILE A 82 2.38 5.98 13.40
C ILE A 82 2.69 5.02 12.25
N PRO A 83 3.96 4.59 12.08
CA PRO A 83 4.33 3.78 10.93
C PRO A 83 3.73 2.37 11.00
N VAL A 84 3.19 1.94 9.87
CA VAL A 84 2.66 0.60 9.67
C VAL A 84 3.37 -0.08 8.52
N THR A 85 3.37 -1.41 8.53
CA THR A 85 3.94 -2.23 7.47
C THR A 85 2.90 -3.18 6.91
N GLY A 86 3.16 -3.62 5.68
CA GLY A 86 2.41 -4.66 5.01
C GLY A 86 2.33 -4.35 3.52
N ASP A 87 2.65 -5.35 2.72
CA ASP A 87 2.58 -5.26 1.27
C ASP A 87 1.32 -5.97 0.77
N TYR A 88 0.75 -5.47 -0.31
CA TYR A 88 -0.41 -6.10 -0.95
C TYR A 88 -0.27 -6.04 -2.45
N ARG A 89 -0.59 -7.15 -3.10
CA ARG A 89 -0.56 -7.29 -4.55
C ARG A 89 -1.97 -7.52 -5.07
N GLN A 90 -2.42 -6.62 -5.93
CA GLN A 90 -3.67 -6.69 -6.65
C GLN A 90 -3.41 -7.03 -8.11
N GLU A 91 -4.02 -8.09 -8.61
CA GLU A 91 -4.05 -8.40 -10.04
C GLU A 91 -5.38 -7.95 -10.63
N GLY A 92 -5.38 -7.51 -11.90
CA GLY A 92 -6.60 -7.22 -12.63
C GLY A 92 -7.45 -8.48 -12.76
N GLU A 93 -8.76 -8.37 -12.48
CA GLU A 93 -9.70 -9.50 -12.54
C GLU A 93 -9.52 -10.26 -13.86
N GLY A 94 -8.89 -11.43 -13.78
CA GLY A 94 -8.84 -12.36 -14.89
C GLY A 94 -10.26 -12.72 -15.27
N ASN A 95 -10.60 -12.67 -16.56
CA ASN A 95 -11.80 -13.34 -17.01
C ASN A 95 -11.60 -14.85 -16.78
N THR A 96 -12.05 -15.35 -15.62
CA THR A 96 -12.36 -16.77 -15.44
C THR A 96 -13.61 -17.16 -16.25
N VAL A 97 -14.24 -16.21 -16.96
CA VAL A 97 -15.42 -16.44 -17.79
C VAL A 97 -15.06 -16.31 -19.27
N ALA A 98 -14.63 -17.43 -19.84
CA ALA A 98 -14.97 -17.83 -21.21
C ALA A 98 -15.10 -19.36 -21.33
N THR A 99 -15.40 -20.06 -20.24
CA THR A 99 -16.05 -21.38 -20.28
C THR A 99 -17.52 -21.15 -20.64
N GLY A 100 -17.87 -21.23 -21.92
CA GLY A 100 -19.27 -21.06 -22.33
C GLY A 100 -19.53 -21.04 -23.83
N VAL A 101 -19.30 -19.91 -24.51
CA VAL A 101 -19.89 -19.69 -25.85
C VAL A 101 -18.98 -18.91 -26.83
N GLY A 102 -17.68 -18.71 -26.56
CA GLY A 102 -16.90 -17.66 -27.25
C GLY A 102 -15.61 -18.02 -28.00
N ILE A 103 -15.26 -19.30 -28.22
CA ILE A 103 -13.97 -19.67 -28.87
C ILE A 103 -14.13 -19.79 -30.39
N ILE A 104 -14.56 -18.74 -31.09
CA ILE A 104 -14.58 -18.74 -32.57
C ILE A 104 -13.58 -17.76 -33.19
N ALA A 105 -12.81 -17.00 -32.39
CA ALA A 105 -11.90 -15.97 -32.94
C ALA A 105 -10.43 -16.09 -32.48
N VAL A 106 -9.91 -17.30 -32.27
CA VAL A 106 -8.46 -17.50 -32.03
C VAL A 106 -7.72 -17.59 -33.38
N GLY A 107 -7.73 -16.49 -34.12
CA GLY A 107 -6.95 -16.30 -35.35
C GLY A 107 -5.89 -15.20 -35.21
N VAL A 108 -5.44 -14.62 -36.31
CA VAL A 108 -4.44 -13.51 -36.40
C VAL A 108 -4.75 -12.32 -35.46
N PHE A 109 -6.00 -12.21 -34.98
CA PHE A 109 -6.47 -11.18 -34.05
C PHE A 109 -6.27 -11.49 -32.55
N ALA A 110 -5.71 -12.64 -32.17
CA ALA A 110 -5.44 -12.99 -30.77
C ALA A 110 -4.57 -11.95 -30.02
N GLY A 111 -3.72 -11.22 -30.76
CA GLY A 111 -2.91 -10.12 -30.22
C GLY A 111 -3.70 -8.89 -29.75
N PHE A 112 -4.95 -8.70 -30.22
CA PHE A 112 -5.80 -7.57 -29.81
C PHE A 112 -6.60 -7.83 -28.53
N ILE A 113 -6.57 -9.06 -28.01
CA ILE A 113 -7.18 -9.38 -26.72
C ILE A 113 -6.32 -8.73 -25.63
N THR A 114 -6.84 -7.70 -24.97
CA THR A 114 -6.14 -7.05 -23.84
C THR A 114 -6.68 -7.54 -22.50
N GLY A 115 -5.80 -7.77 -21.53
CA GLY A 115 -6.21 -8.10 -20.16
C GLY A 115 -6.89 -6.93 -19.43
N LYS A 116 -7.41 -7.18 -18.21
CA LYS A 116 -7.99 -6.12 -17.37
C LYS A 116 -6.91 -5.38 -16.58
N ARG A 117 -7.20 -4.15 -16.18
CA ARG A 117 -6.32 -3.32 -15.35
C ARG A 117 -6.43 -3.75 -13.89
N ALA A 118 -5.36 -3.57 -13.12
CA ALA A 118 -5.43 -3.75 -11.68
C ALA A 118 -6.20 -2.58 -11.06
N ARG A 119 -7.23 -2.90 -10.29
CA ARG A 119 -8.10 -1.96 -9.61
C ARG A 119 -8.22 -2.36 -8.15
N VAL A 120 -7.95 -1.42 -7.26
CA VAL A 120 -8.18 -1.57 -5.83
C VAL A 120 -9.42 -0.74 -5.50
N PRO A 121 -10.58 -1.37 -5.30
CA PRO A 121 -11.82 -0.63 -5.07
C PRO A 121 -11.79 0.07 -3.72
N MET A 122 -12.51 1.19 -3.62
CA MET A 122 -12.84 1.77 -2.33
C MET A 122 -13.53 0.72 -1.46
N GLY A 123 -13.23 0.72 -0.17
CA GLY A 123 -13.79 -0.25 0.77
C GLY A 123 -12.94 -1.52 0.94
N ARG A 124 -11.94 -1.75 0.07
CA ARG A 124 -11.03 -2.89 0.19
C ARG A 124 -10.30 -2.86 1.54
N GLU A 125 -10.38 -3.97 2.26
CA GLU A 125 -9.66 -4.19 3.51
C GLU A 125 -8.24 -4.65 3.26
N LEU A 126 -7.33 -4.11 4.06
CA LEU A 126 -5.90 -4.18 3.90
C LEU A 126 -5.26 -4.42 5.27
N MET A 127 -4.95 -5.68 5.57
CA MET A 127 -4.27 -6.06 6.81
C MET A 127 -2.87 -5.44 6.86
N SER A 128 -2.64 -4.61 7.87
CA SER A 128 -1.36 -3.97 8.15
C SER A 128 -0.90 -4.34 9.56
N GLN A 129 0.35 -4.06 9.89
CA GLN A 129 0.91 -4.30 11.21
C GLN A 129 1.65 -3.05 11.69
N LEU A 130 1.69 -2.80 13.01
CA LEU A 130 2.54 -1.75 13.54
C LEU A 130 4.01 -2.05 13.28
N ALA A 131 4.74 -1.08 12.75
CA ALA A 131 6.16 -1.23 12.43
C ALA A 131 7.04 -1.28 13.70
N GLN A 132 6.57 -0.69 14.80
CA GLN A 132 7.28 -0.59 16.07
C GLN A 132 6.31 -0.44 17.25
N PRO A 133 6.80 -0.54 18.49
CA PRO A 133 6.01 -0.27 19.67
C PRO A 133 5.57 1.20 19.73
N VAL A 134 4.32 1.46 20.10
CA VAL A 134 3.74 2.80 20.19
C VAL A 134 3.21 3.03 21.61
N PRO A 135 3.80 3.96 22.37
CA PRO A 135 3.35 4.28 23.71
C PRO A 135 2.10 5.17 23.67
N PHE A 136 1.10 4.82 24.49
CA PHE A 136 -0.11 5.61 24.73
C PHE A 136 -0.25 5.85 26.23
N THR A 137 -0.84 6.97 26.60
CA THR A 137 -1.22 7.30 27.98
C THR A 137 -2.42 6.46 28.41
N ALA A 138 -2.71 6.43 29.71
CA ALA A 138 -3.88 5.72 30.25
C ALA A 138 -5.20 6.24 29.66
N ASP A 139 -5.24 7.53 29.32
CA ASP A 139 -6.40 8.21 28.73
C ASP A 139 -6.55 7.98 27.22
N GLY A 140 -5.68 7.16 26.61
CA GLY A 140 -5.77 6.77 25.20
C GLY A 140 -5.10 7.73 24.22
N HIS A 141 -4.44 8.77 24.72
CA HIS A 141 -3.68 9.70 23.88
C HIS A 141 -2.29 9.15 23.56
N LEU A 142 -1.75 9.52 22.39
CA LEU A 142 -0.37 9.18 22.03
C LEU A 142 0.58 9.83 23.04
N SER A 143 1.56 9.07 23.53
CA SER A 143 2.53 9.59 24.51
C SER A 143 3.37 10.71 23.88
N SER A 144 3.63 11.78 24.64
CA SER A 144 4.53 12.87 24.22
C SER A 144 5.98 12.43 24.01
N SER A 145 6.33 11.22 24.47
CA SER A 145 7.64 10.60 24.21
C SER A 145 7.75 9.95 22.83
N PHE A 146 6.64 9.87 22.07
CA PHE A 146 6.66 9.32 20.73
C PHE A 146 7.17 10.38 19.75
N ASP A 147 8.22 10.03 19.00
CA ASP A 147 8.75 10.88 17.94
C ASP A 147 8.44 10.24 16.59
N SER A 148 7.48 10.80 15.86
CA SER A 148 7.06 10.28 14.56
C SER A 148 8.19 10.22 13.53
N LYS A 149 9.11 11.18 13.52
CA LYS A 149 10.20 11.22 12.51
C LYS A 149 11.17 10.07 12.72
N SER A 150 11.58 9.85 13.96
CA SER A 150 12.45 8.73 14.34
C SER A 150 11.74 7.39 14.12
N ALA A 151 10.43 7.34 14.42
CA ALA A 151 9.61 6.17 14.22
C ALA A 151 9.53 5.80 12.73
N GLU A 152 9.19 6.75 11.87
CA GLU A 152 9.17 6.54 10.42
C GLU A 152 10.54 6.15 9.87
N ALA A 153 11.62 6.78 10.34
CA ALA A 153 12.98 6.44 9.94
C ALA A 153 13.35 5.00 10.33
N ALA A 154 13.02 4.57 11.55
CA ALA A 154 13.24 3.20 12.02
C ALA A 154 12.39 2.19 11.24
N ALA A 155 11.14 2.51 10.93
CA ALA A 155 10.28 1.67 10.11
C ALA A 155 10.79 1.55 8.66
N ALA A 156 11.27 2.66 8.10
CA ALA A 156 11.85 2.69 6.77
C ALA A 156 13.14 1.85 6.71
N ALA A 157 14.01 1.97 7.71
CA ALA A 157 15.25 1.20 7.78
C ALA A 157 15.02 -0.32 7.86
N ASN A 158 13.85 -0.76 8.36
CA ASN A 158 13.52 -2.18 8.53
C ASN A 158 12.75 -2.80 7.35
N THR A 159 12.47 -2.04 6.28
CA THR A 159 11.76 -2.57 5.09
C THR A 159 12.59 -2.31 3.84
N ALA A 160 12.60 -3.27 2.89
CA ALA A 160 13.34 -3.11 1.63
C ALA A 160 12.87 -1.85 0.86
N ILE A 161 11.56 -1.60 0.85
CA ILE A 161 10.95 -0.42 0.23
C ILE A 161 11.33 0.86 0.99
N GLY A 162 11.31 0.85 2.33
CA GLY A 162 11.70 1.99 3.13
C GLY A 162 13.18 2.36 3.00
N GLN A 163 14.08 1.37 2.96
CA GLN A 163 15.49 1.57 2.70
C GLN A 163 15.72 2.17 1.31
N CYS A 164 14.98 1.71 0.32
CA CYS A 164 15.04 2.28 -1.02
C CYS A 164 14.52 3.72 -1.08
N ARG A 165 13.41 4.02 -0.38
CA ARG A 165 12.88 5.37 -0.29
C ARG A 165 13.88 6.31 0.38
N ALA A 166 14.45 5.92 1.52
CA ALA A 166 15.46 6.70 2.22
C ALA A 166 16.68 6.99 1.34
N LYS A 167 17.15 5.99 0.57
CA LYS A 167 18.23 6.18 -0.42
C LYS A 167 17.83 7.12 -1.56
N ALA A 168 16.59 7.04 -2.05
CA ALA A 168 16.10 7.91 -3.12
C ALA A 168 15.81 9.34 -2.64
N GLU A 169 15.38 9.53 -1.40
CA GLU A 169 15.14 10.82 -0.78
C GLU A 169 16.43 11.63 -0.61
N ALA A 170 17.56 10.96 -0.39
CA ALA A 170 18.91 11.55 -0.40
C ALA A 170 19.38 12.04 -1.78
N LEU A 171 18.65 11.73 -2.86
CA LEU A 171 18.95 12.18 -4.23
C LEU A 171 18.14 13.42 -4.62
N THR A 172 18.64 14.16 -5.61
CA THR A 172 17.93 15.28 -6.23
C THR A 172 16.61 14.82 -6.86
N LYS A 173 15.61 15.71 -6.93
CA LYS A 173 14.24 15.39 -7.37
C LYS A 173 14.17 14.61 -8.69
N GLY A 174 15.02 14.93 -9.66
CA GLY A 174 15.10 14.23 -10.95
C GLY A 174 15.71 12.82 -10.89
N LYS A 175 16.60 12.55 -9.93
CA LYS A 175 17.21 11.23 -9.71
C LYS A 175 16.40 10.34 -8.77
N ARG A 176 15.60 10.94 -7.89
CA ARG A 176 14.72 10.24 -6.92
C ARG A 176 13.72 9.32 -7.60
N GLU A 177 13.03 9.81 -8.64
CA GLU A 177 12.02 9.02 -9.36
C GLU A 177 12.65 7.79 -10.06
N SER A 178 13.81 7.98 -10.68
CA SER A 178 14.56 6.90 -11.32
C SER A 178 15.09 5.87 -10.32
N ALA A 179 15.60 6.32 -9.16
CA ALA A 179 16.09 5.43 -8.10
C ALA A 179 14.97 4.60 -7.46
N LEU A 180 13.79 5.20 -7.26
CA LEU A 180 12.60 4.47 -6.79
C LEU A 180 12.19 3.39 -7.79
N LYS A 181 12.08 3.74 -9.08
CA LYS A 181 11.76 2.78 -10.16
C LYS A 181 12.77 1.64 -10.23
N GLU A 182 14.07 1.92 -10.10
CA GLU A 182 15.10 0.89 -10.14
C GLU A 182 15.02 -0.04 -8.92
N CYS A 183 14.79 0.50 -7.71
CA CYS A 183 14.58 -0.34 -6.54
C CYS A 183 13.36 -1.25 -6.69
N TYR A 184 12.23 -0.69 -7.12
CA TYR A 184 11.01 -1.47 -7.29
C TYR A 184 11.17 -2.57 -8.36
N LYS A 185 11.96 -2.30 -9.41
CA LYS A 185 12.32 -3.31 -10.41
C LYS A 185 13.18 -4.43 -9.81
N LYS A 186 14.23 -4.09 -9.03
CA LYS A 186 15.15 -5.09 -8.41
C LYS A 186 14.48 -6.03 -7.41
N ARG A 187 13.37 -5.64 -6.79
CA ARG A 187 12.59 -6.51 -5.90
C ARG A 187 11.82 -7.61 -6.66
N MET A 188 11.60 -7.42 -7.95
CA MET A 188 10.77 -8.27 -8.80
C MET A 188 11.59 -9.24 -9.68
N GLU A 189 12.92 -9.10 -9.71
CA GLU A 189 13.88 -10.03 -10.33
C GLU A 189 14.35 -11.07 -9.29
#